data_AF-A0A1X7T3H8-F1
#
_entry.id   AF-A0A1X7T3H8-F1
#
_cell.length_a   1.000
_cell.length_b   1.000
_cell.length_c   1.000
_cell.angle_alpha   90.00
_cell.angle_beta   90.00
_cell.angle_gamma   90.00
#
_symmetry.space_group_name_H-M   'P 1'
#
loop_
_entity.id
_entity.type
_entity.pdbx_description
1 polymer ?
#
loop_
_entity_poly.entity_id
_entity_poly.type
_entity_poly.pdbx_seq_one_letter_code
_entity_poly.pdbx_strand_id
1 'polypeptide(L)' 'VNCLIQCGKLKNAYLVAIKAKLPEEVERIADAAARAGQTSVRDICEKWLRTRS' A
#
# COMPACT_ATOMS: atom_id res chain seq x y z
N VAL A 1 -6.02 -6.01 6.10
CA VAL A 1 -5.14 -5.61 4.98
C VAL A 1 -4.78 -6.81 4.10
N ASN A 2 -4.29 -7.91 4.67
CA ASN A 2 -3.83 -9.08 3.91
C ASN A 2 -4.85 -9.67 2.90
N CYS A 3 -6.12 -9.83 3.30
CA CYS A 3 -7.18 -10.29 2.39
C CYS A 3 -7.40 -9.36 1.19
N LEU A 4 -7.27 -8.03 1.38
CA LEU A 4 -7.40 -7.05 0.30
C LEU A 4 -6.23 -7.14 -0.67
N ILE A 5 -5.03 -7.40 -0.17
CA ILE A 5 -3.83 -7.61 -0.99
C ILE A 5 -4.01 -8.87 -1.85
N GLN A 6 -4.42 -9.99 -1.25
CA GLN A 6 -4.66 -11.25 -1.96
C GLN A 6 -5.75 -11.12 -3.03
N CYS A 7 -6.77 -10.29 -2.79
CA CYS A 7 -7.81 -9.99 -3.78
C CYS A 7 -7.39 -8.94 -4.83
N GLY A 8 -6.14 -8.44 -4.83
CA GLY A 8 -5.68 -7.39 -5.75
C GLY A 8 -6.29 -6.01 -5.51
N LYS A 9 -7.03 -5.82 -4.41
CA LYS A 9 -7.70 -4.57 -4.02
C LYS A 9 -6.72 -3.63 -3.30
N LEU A 10 -5.58 -3.36 -3.94
CA LEU A 10 -4.42 -2.69 -3.32
C LEU A 10 -4.72 -1.26 -2.88
N LYS A 11 -5.52 -0.51 -3.65
CA LYS A 11 -5.96 0.84 -3.25
C LYS A 11 -6.78 0.83 -1.95
N ASN A 12 -7.67 -0.14 -1.78
CA ASN A 12 -8.45 -0.29 -0.55
C ASN A 12 -7.57 -0.75 0.61
N ALA A 13 -6.62 -1.66 0.34
CA ALA A 13 -5.62 -2.07 1.32
C ALA A 13 -4.83 -0.85 1.85
N TYR A 14 -4.40 0.03 0.94
CA TYR A 14 -3.68 1.27 1.27
C TYR A 14 -4.52 2.20 2.16
N LEU A 15 -5.78 2.45 1.80
CA LEU A 15 -6.68 3.31 2.60
C LEU A 15 -6.87 2.79 4.03
N VAL A 16 -6.97 1.46 4.20
CA VAL A 16 -7.06 0.85 5.53
C VAL A 16 -5.75 1.01 6.30
N ALA A 17 -4.60 0.76 5.65
CA ALA A 17 -3.29 0.84 6.28
C ALA A 17 -2.93 2.26 6.76
N ILE A 18 -3.19 3.28 5.93
CA ILE A 18 -2.92 4.68 6.31
C ILE A 18 -3.82 5.15 7.46
N LYS A 19 -5.09 4.73 7.47
CA LYS A 19 -6.05 5.08 8.53
C LYS A 19 -5.64 4.45 9.86
N ALA A 20 -5.13 3.23 9.82
CA ALA A 20 -4.57 2.53 10.97
C ALA A 20 -3.15 3.00 11.35
N LYS A 21 -2.56 3.92 10.56
CA LYS A 21 -1.18 4.43 10.73
C LYS A 21 -0.11 3.32 10.77
N LEU A 22 -0.31 2.21 10.04
CA LEU A 22 0.58 1.05 10.00
C LEU A 22 1.56 1.15 8.82
N PRO A 23 2.81 1.63 9.01
CA PRO A 23 3.75 1.82 7.91
C PRO A 23 4.21 0.50 7.28
N GLU A 24 4.45 -0.53 8.08
CA GLU A 24 4.84 -1.87 7.61
C GLU A 24 3.83 -2.46 6.62
N GLU A 25 2.53 -2.19 6.83
CA GLU A 25 1.48 -2.62 5.90
C GLU A 25 1.51 -1.80 4.60
N VAL A 26 1.83 -0.51 4.67
CA VAL A 26 1.98 0.33 3.47
C VAL A 26 3.18 -0.12 2.63
N GLU A 27 4.29 -0.54 3.25
CA GLU A 27 5.43 -1.16 2.55
C GLU A 27 5.03 -2.45 1.84
N ARG A 28 4.35 -3.37 2.53
CA ARG A 28 3.84 -4.61 1.91
C ARG A 28 2.91 -4.35 0.72
N ILE A 29 2.08 -3.31 0.81
CA ILE A 29 1.17 -2.93 -0.28
C ILE A 29 1.95 -2.33 -1.45
N ALA A 30 2.97 -1.49 -1.19
CA ALA A 30 3.83 -0.94 -2.23
C ALA A 30 4.53 -2.05 -3.02
N ASP A 31 5.09 -3.04 -2.31
CA ASP A 31 5.71 -4.23 -2.89
C ASP A 31 4.73 -5.06 -3.74
N ALA A 32 3.52 -5.28 -3.22
CA ALA A 32 2.48 -5.98 -3.97
C ALA A 32 2.05 -5.20 -5.21
N ALA A 33 1.95 -3.87 -5.13
CA ALA A 33 1.61 -3.00 -6.24
C ALA A 33 2.71 -2.98 -7.32
N ALA A 34 3.98 -2.98 -6.92
CA ALA A 34 5.12 -3.08 -7.82
C ALA A 34 5.09 -4.40 -8.60
N ARG A 35 4.88 -5.54 -7.92
CA ARG A 35 4.77 -6.87 -8.58
C ARG A 35 3.55 -6.98 -9.49
N ALA A 36 2.45 -6.32 -9.15
CA ALA A 36 1.22 -6.32 -9.94
C ALA A 36 1.21 -5.28 -11.09
N GLY A 37 2.28 -4.49 -11.26
CA GLY A 37 2.33 -3.40 -12.25
C GLY A 37 1.37 -2.23 -11.96
N GLN A 38 0.82 -2.15 -10.74
CA GLN A 38 -0.09 -1.05 -10.34
C GLN A 38 0.71 0.17 -9.87
N THR A 39 1.37 0.83 -10.82
CA THR A 39 2.28 1.97 -10.56
C THR A 39 1.64 3.08 -9.73
N SER A 40 0.38 3.44 -10.01
CA SER A 40 -0.30 4.50 -9.26
C SER A 40 -0.48 4.18 -7.77
N VAL A 41 -0.71 2.91 -7.42
CA VAL A 41 -0.84 2.48 -6.02
C VAL A 41 0.53 2.42 -5.35
N ARG A 42 1.57 1.98 -6.05
CA ARG A 42 2.95 2.03 -5.55
C ARG A 42 3.36 3.47 -5.22
N ASP A 43 3.15 4.39 -6.15
CA ASP A 43 3.61 5.78 -6.02
C ASP A 43 2.93 6.51 -4.84
N ILE A 44 1.63 6.27 -4.59
CA ILE A 44 0.95 6.85 -3.41
C ILE A 44 1.46 6.23 -2.10
N CYS A 45 1.80 4.94 -2.08
CA CYS A 45 2.37 4.29 -0.90
C CYS A 45 3.75 4.86 -0.59
N GLU A 46 4.63 4.95 -1.59
CA GLU A 46 5.96 5.54 -1.44
C GLU A 46 5.90 7.00 -0.98
N LYS A 47 5.03 7.81 -1.57
CA LYS A 47 4.85 9.22 -1.16
C LYS A 47 4.46 9.32 0.31
N TRP A 48 3.52 8.49 0.76
CA TRP A 48 3.08 8.48 2.15
C TRP A 48 4.19 8.05 3.10
N LEU A 49 4.97 7.03 2.73
CA LEU A 49 6.12 6.56 3.53
C LEU A 49 7.19 7.64 3.68
N ARG A 50 7.55 8.34 2.58
CA ARG A 50 8.52 9.45 2.62
C ARG A 50 8.05 10.63 3.45
N THR A 51 6.74 10.86 3.57
CA THR A 51 6.20 11.97 4.39
C THR A 51 6.30 11.67 5.89
N ARG A 52 6.60 10.43 6.28
CA ARG A 52 6.72 9.99 7.68
C ARG A 52 8.16 9.78 8.16
N SER A 53 9.17 9.92 7.30
CA SER A 53 10.59 9.84 7.68
C SER A 53 11.11 11.17 8.21
#